data_AF-A0A9D6JI43-F1
#
_entry.id   AF-A0A9D6JI43-F1
#
_cell.length_a   1.000
_cell.length_b   1.000
_cell.length_c   1.000
_cell.angle_alpha   90.00
_cell.angle_beta   90.00
_cell.angle_gamma   90.00
#
_symmetry.space_group_name_H-M   'P 1'
#
loop_
_entity.id
_entity.type
_entity.pdbx_description
1 polymer ?
#
loop_
_entity_poly.entity_id
_entity_poly.type
_entity_poly.pdbx_seq_one_letter_code
_entity_poly.pdbx_strand_id
1 'polypeptide(L)'
;VTDLAGTALAAGIVPNPWIFTTGSNIAPGAIALGSASTFGLMATSAITSTGNSIINGDVSLDPGTSMTGFPPAIVNGSIHINDTVSAQARIDLLQAYNDAKALPPGTTVSAGADLGFLYPSGTGGIPPGTYTSGSTMLVSTPLVLNAGGNANAVWVFQIGSSLTTSADVTLLNGAQAKNVFWVPTQDATIGVGTTFSGTIVSGRDVTAVTGAIINGRILAGAITAGTIALQGSTVNVPLP
;
A
#
# COMPACT_ATOMS: atom_id res chain seq x y z
N VAL A 1 -27.40 -27.78 1.36
CA VAL A 1 -27.76 -26.59 0.55
C VAL A 1 -29.26 -26.60 0.42
N THR A 2 -29.92 -25.51 0.78
CA THR A 2 -31.36 -25.32 0.59
C THR A 2 -31.61 -24.41 -0.61
N ASP A 3 -32.72 -24.57 -1.30
CA ASP A 3 -33.13 -23.58 -2.30
C ASP A 3 -33.60 -22.27 -1.64
N LEU A 4 -33.98 -21.28 -2.48
CA LEU A 4 -34.48 -19.98 -2.04
C LEU A 4 -35.81 -20.09 -1.24
N ALA A 5 -36.49 -21.24 -1.29
CA ALA A 5 -37.69 -21.53 -0.52
C ALA A 5 -37.39 -22.31 0.78
N GLY A 6 -36.11 -22.55 1.12
CA GLY A 6 -35.70 -23.24 2.34
C GLY A 6 -35.81 -24.77 2.26
N THR A 7 -36.08 -25.33 1.07
CA THR A 7 -36.21 -26.77 0.89
C THR A 7 -34.82 -27.40 0.81
N ALA A 8 -34.55 -28.42 1.63
CA ALA A 8 -33.31 -29.17 1.56
C ALA A 8 -33.19 -29.87 0.19
N LEU A 9 -32.14 -29.57 -0.57
CA LEU A 9 -31.88 -30.22 -1.85
C LEU A 9 -31.54 -31.69 -1.59
N ALA A 10 -32.35 -32.60 -2.14
CA ALA A 10 -32.17 -34.05 -2.00
C ALA A 10 -30.83 -34.49 -2.61
N ALA A 11 -30.10 -35.35 -1.90
CA ALA A 11 -28.90 -35.99 -2.43
C ALA A 11 -29.30 -36.94 -3.58
N GLY A 12 -29.16 -36.48 -4.82
CA GLY A 12 -29.43 -37.30 -6.01
C GLY A 12 -28.37 -38.40 -6.19
N ILE A 13 -28.77 -39.51 -6.83
CA ILE A 13 -27.93 -40.68 -7.17
C ILE A 13 -26.92 -40.36 -8.29
N VAL A 14 -27.04 -39.18 -8.92
CA VAL A 14 -26.09 -38.66 -9.93
C VAL A 14 -25.34 -37.50 -9.29
N PRO A 15 -23.99 -37.48 -9.28
CA PRO A 15 -23.24 -36.33 -8.79
C PRO A 15 -23.68 -35.08 -9.55
N ASN A 16 -24.37 -34.17 -8.86
CA ASN A 16 -24.75 -32.87 -9.40
C ASN A 16 -23.49 -32.21 -10.02
N PRO A 17 -23.49 -31.77 -11.30
CA PRO A 17 -22.30 -31.28 -12.00
C PRO A 17 -21.89 -29.86 -11.56
N TRP A 18 -22.40 -29.39 -10.42
CA TRP A 18 -22.09 -28.08 -9.89
C TRP A 18 -20.79 -28.15 -9.10
N ILE A 19 -19.67 -28.18 -9.83
CA ILE A 19 -18.38 -27.81 -9.27
C ILE A 19 -18.42 -26.29 -9.11
N PHE A 20 -18.65 -25.82 -7.88
CA PHE A 20 -18.23 -24.48 -7.53
C PHE A 20 -16.78 -24.58 -7.07
N THR A 21 -15.87 -24.04 -7.88
CA THR A 21 -14.52 -23.77 -7.41
C THR A 21 -14.64 -22.55 -6.51
N THR A 22 -14.62 -22.71 -5.17
CA THR A 22 -14.24 -21.60 -4.32
C THR A 22 -12.79 -21.30 -4.66
N GLY A 23 -12.56 -20.30 -5.50
CA GLY A 23 -11.20 -19.82 -5.75
C GLY A 23 -10.55 -19.57 -4.40
N SER A 24 -9.45 -20.26 -4.11
CA SER A 24 -8.70 -20.12 -2.86
C SER A 24 -7.91 -18.80 -2.86
N ASN A 25 -8.60 -17.69 -3.11
CA ASN A 25 -8.05 -16.35 -2.87
C ASN A 25 -8.49 -15.94 -1.46
N ILE A 26 -7.89 -16.58 -0.46
CA ILE A 26 -7.96 -16.08 0.90
C ILE A 26 -7.24 -14.73 0.86
N ALA A 27 -7.96 -13.65 1.15
CA ALA A 27 -7.33 -12.34 1.27
C ALA A 27 -6.15 -12.45 2.26
N PRO A 28 -5.00 -11.83 1.95
CA PRO A 28 -3.82 -12.00 2.78
C PRO A 28 -4.07 -11.47 4.20
N GLY A 29 -3.31 -11.98 5.17
CA GLY A 29 -3.18 -11.29 6.45
C GLY A 29 -2.49 -9.94 6.26
N ALA A 30 -2.68 -9.02 7.21
CA ALA A 30 -1.95 -7.75 7.20
C ALA A 30 -0.44 -8.02 7.31
N ILE A 31 0.37 -7.21 6.62
CA ILE A 31 1.83 -7.30 6.69
C ILE A 31 2.30 -6.70 8.02
N ALA A 32 3.10 -7.45 8.77
CA ALA A 32 3.67 -6.97 10.02
C ALA A 32 4.75 -5.93 9.70
N LEU A 33 4.51 -4.66 10.07
CA LEU A 33 5.47 -3.58 9.90
C LEU A 33 6.48 -3.48 11.05
N GLY A 34 6.28 -4.23 12.15
CA GLY A 34 7.13 -4.12 13.34
C GLY A 34 7.21 -2.67 13.86
N SER A 35 8.42 -2.24 14.19
CA SER A 35 8.70 -0.85 14.60
C SER A 35 8.50 0.17 13.47
N ALA A 36 8.47 -0.24 12.19
CA ALA A 36 8.16 0.66 11.08
C ALA A 36 6.69 1.17 11.09
N SER A 37 5.83 0.58 11.93
CA SER A 37 4.40 0.91 12.00
C SER A 37 4.09 2.33 12.50
N THR A 38 4.97 2.99 13.26
CA THR A 38 4.74 4.35 13.79
C THR A 38 5.22 5.44 12.83
N PHE A 39 6.02 5.08 11.83
CA PHE A 39 6.64 6.03 10.92
C PHE A 39 5.72 6.43 9.79
N GLY A 40 5.60 7.75 9.57
CA GLY A 40 5.01 8.32 8.37
C GLY A 40 5.99 8.28 7.20
N LEU A 41 7.26 8.55 7.49
CA LEU A 41 8.35 8.47 6.51
C LEU A 41 9.47 7.58 7.03
N MET A 42 9.98 6.70 6.16
CA MET A 42 11.25 6.03 6.37
C MET A 42 12.04 6.02 5.08
N ALA A 43 13.29 6.48 5.11
CA ALA A 43 14.19 6.42 3.97
C ALA A 43 15.54 5.84 4.37
N THR A 44 16.26 5.27 3.40
CA THR A 44 17.58 4.70 3.65
C THR A 44 18.73 5.49 3.04
N SER A 45 18.46 6.49 2.19
CA SER A 45 19.48 7.40 1.62
C SER A 45 19.31 8.86 2.09
N ALA A 46 18.16 9.46 1.83
CA ALA A 46 17.89 10.87 2.07
C ALA A 46 16.38 11.17 2.14
N ILE A 47 16.02 12.26 2.81
CA ILE A 47 14.67 12.81 2.80
C ILE A 47 14.76 14.29 2.40
N THR A 48 13.98 14.67 1.40
CA THR A 48 13.92 16.06 0.92
C THR A 48 12.47 16.53 0.90
N SER A 49 12.26 17.79 1.26
CA SER A 49 10.95 18.45 1.13
C SER A 49 11.09 19.83 0.51
N THR A 50 10.21 20.16 -0.42
CA THR A 50 10.04 21.53 -0.91
C THR A 50 8.65 22.03 -0.53
N GLY A 51 8.55 23.26 -0.04
CA GLY A 51 7.29 23.83 0.46
C GLY A 51 6.82 23.22 1.79
N ASN A 52 5.60 23.58 2.19
CA ASN A 52 5.07 23.23 3.52
C ASN A 52 4.49 21.80 3.53
N SER A 53 5.34 20.80 3.70
CA SER A 53 4.87 19.42 3.93
C SER A 53 4.53 19.19 5.40
N ILE A 54 3.53 18.35 5.67
CA ILE A 54 3.10 18.00 7.04
C ILE A 54 3.16 16.49 7.21
N ILE A 55 3.95 16.03 8.18
CA ILE A 55 4.08 14.61 8.52
C ILE A 55 3.44 14.40 9.88
N ASN A 56 2.27 13.76 9.91
CA ASN A 56 1.58 13.34 11.12
C ASN A 56 1.99 11.91 11.48
N GLY A 57 3.21 11.79 12.01
CA GLY A 57 3.87 10.54 12.40
C GLY A 57 5.37 10.71 12.57
N ASP A 58 6.05 9.64 12.96
CA ASP A 58 7.51 9.67 13.14
C ASP A 58 8.24 9.63 11.78
N VAL A 59 9.50 10.06 11.76
CA VAL A 59 10.39 10.03 10.59
C VAL A 59 11.65 9.25 10.91
N SER A 60 12.02 8.30 10.04
CA SER A 60 13.28 7.54 10.12
C SER A 60 14.18 7.83 8.94
N LEU A 61 15.47 8.02 9.19
CA LEU A 61 16.51 8.04 8.17
C LEU A 61 17.73 7.24 8.62
N ASP A 62 17.98 6.10 7.98
CA ASP A 62 19.08 5.18 8.33
C ASP A 62 19.42 4.28 7.14
N PRO A 63 20.68 4.10 6.72
CA PRO A 63 21.90 4.72 7.25
C PRO A 63 22.15 6.16 6.75
N GLY A 64 21.23 6.70 5.95
CA GLY A 64 21.35 8.06 5.41
C GLY A 64 21.50 9.14 6.47
N THR A 65 21.98 10.33 6.06
CA THR A 65 22.14 11.50 6.95
C THR A 65 21.60 12.79 6.35
N SER A 66 21.21 12.77 5.08
CA SER A 66 20.73 13.96 4.38
C SER A 66 19.22 14.12 4.58
N MET A 67 18.83 15.05 5.44
CA MET A 67 17.44 15.48 5.60
C MET A 67 17.36 16.99 5.34
N THR A 68 16.68 17.40 4.27
CA THR A 68 16.63 18.81 3.83
C THR A 68 15.18 19.28 3.61
N GLY A 69 14.91 20.56 3.85
CA GLY A 69 13.56 21.14 3.74
C GLY A 69 12.72 21.07 5.02
N PHE A 70 13.33 20.78 6.17
CA PHE A 70 12.70 20.73 7.49
C PHE A 70 13.42 21.72 8.41
N PRO A 71 12.98 22.99 8.53
CA PRO A 71 11.77 23.64 7.97
C PRO A 71 11.87 24.01 6.47
N PRO A 72 10.75 24.36 5.79
CA PRO A 72 9.41 24.63 6.33
C PRO A 72 8.52 23.41 6.55
N ALA A 73 8.94 22.21 6.14
CA ALA A 73 8.18 21.00 6.46
C ALA A 73 8.12 20.78 7.98
N ILE A 74 6.98 20.27 8.44
CA ILE A 74 6.66 20.05 9.85
C ILE A 74 6.49 18.56 10.10
N VAL A 75 7.13 18.07 11.16
CA VAL A 75 6.95 16.70 11.66
C VAL A 75 6.22 16.77 13.00
N ASN A 76 5.00 16.24 13.04
CA ASN A 76 4.17 16.08 14.23
C ASN A 76 4.41 14.69 14.84
N GLY A 77 5.67 14.43 15.18
CA GLY A 77 6.19 13.16 15.68
C GLY A 77 7.66 13.31 16.03
N SER A 78 8.36 12.20 16.23
CA SER A 78 9.81 12.18 16.49
C SER A 78 10.60 11.97 15.20
N ILE A 79 11.79 12.56 15.13
CA ILE A 79 12.75 12.33 14.04
C ILE A 79 13.87 11.44 14.58
N HIS A 80 14.08 10.29 13.94
CA HIS A 80 15.07 9.28 14.28
C HIS A 80 16.09 9.16 13.13
N ILE A 81 17.34 9.55 13.37
CA ILE A 81 18.42 9.49 12.38
C ILE A 81 19.59 8.72 12.95
N ASN A 82 19.91 7.56 12.37
CA ASN A 82 21.00 6.67 12.80
C ASN A 82 21.04 6.39 14.31
N ASP A 83 19.86 6.22 14.92
CA ASP A 83 19.72 5.79 16.31
C ASP A 83 19.22 4.33 16.39
N THR A 84 19.03 3.84 17.62
CA THR A 84 18.57 2.45 17.83
C THR A 84 17.17 2.20 17.28
N VAL A 85 16.31 3.22 17.24
CA VAL A 85 14.94 3.12 16.74
C VAL A 85 14.95 3.05 15.21
N SER A 86 15.68 3.96 14.54
CA SER A 86 15.81 3.95 13.08
C SER A 86 16.52 2.70 12.57
N ALA A 87 17.52 2.21 13.31
CA ALA A 87 18.25 1.00 12.96
C ALA A 87 17.33 -0.25 13.02
N GLN A 88 16.52 -0.39 14.06
CA GLN A 88 15.55 -1.48 14.15
C GLN A 88 14.45 -1.35 13.08
N ALA A 89 13.96 -0.13 12.87
CA ALA A 89 12.93 0.13 11.87
C ALA A 89 13.42 -0.26 10.46
N ARG A 90 14.70 0.01 10.12
CA ARG A 90 15.27 -0.41 8.83
C ARG A 90 15.28 -1.94 8.65
N ILE A 91 15.55 -2.69 9.72
CA ILE A 91 15.48 -4.17 9.69
C ILE A 91 14.04 -4.61 9.44
N ASP A 92 13.09 -4.01 10.16
CA ASP A 92 11.67 -4.34 10.05
C ASP A 92 11.09 -3.93 8.68
N LEU A 93 11.59 -2.86 8.06
CA LEU A 93 11.26 -2.46 6.69
C LEU A 93 11.64 -3.55 5.67
N LEU A 94 12.87 -4.05 5.76
CA LEU A 94 13.32 -5.14 4.88
C LEU A 94 12.50 -6.41 5.11
N GLN A 95 12.19 -6.74 6.37
CA GLN A 95 11.34 -7.88 6.70
C GLN A 95 9.93 -7.73 6.12
N ALA A 96 9.28 -6.58 6.33
CA ALA A 96 7.94 -6.30 5.81
C ALA A 96 7.90 -6.36 4.28
N TYR A 97 8.93 -5.85 3.60
CA TYR A 97 9.06 -5.97 2.15
C TYR A 97 9.14 -7.43 1.71
N ASN A 98 10.00 -8.22 2.36
CA ASN A 98 10.17 -9.64 2.05
C ASN A 98 8.90 -10.45 2.32
N ASP A 99 8.23 -10.21 3.46
CA ASP A 99 6.97 -10.85 3.81
C ASP A 99 5.88 -10.57 2.77
N ALA A 100 5.76 -9.30 2.36
CA ALA A 100 4.78 -8.92 1.37
C ALA A 100 5.07 -9.50 -0.02
N LYS A 101 6.35 -9.64 -0.41
CA LYS A 101 6.76 -10.31 -1.66
C LYS A 101 6.70 -11.84 -1.57
N ALA A 102 6.77 -12.42 -0.37
CA ALA A 102 6.68 -13.87 -0.14
C ALA A 102 5.24 -14.40 -0.13
N LEU A 103 4.25 -13.52 0.00
CA LEU A 103 2.85 -13.92 -0.16
C LEU A 103 2.65 -14.63 -1.51
N PRO A 104 1.85 -15.71 -1.56
CA PRO A 104 1.51 -16.36 -2.82
C PRO A 104 0.99 -15.34 -3.84
N PRO A 105 1.43 -15.42 -5.12
CA PRO A 105 0.89 -14.55 -6.16
C PRO A 105 -0.63 -14.65 -6.21
N GLY A 106 -1.29 -13.50 -6.21
CA GLY A 106 -2.74 -13.44 -6.27
C GLY A 106 -3.24 -13.18 -7.69
N THR A 107 -4.18 -12.25 -7.81
CA THR A 107 -4.73 -11.87 -9.12
C THR A 107 -3.66 -11.25 -10.00
N THR A 108 -3.42 -11.83 -11.17
CA THR A 108 -2.43 -11.30 -12.12
C THR A 108 -2.92 -10.00 -12.74
N VAL A 109 -2.08 -8.97 -12.71
CA VAL A 109 -2.31 -7.66 -13.32
C VAL A 109 -1.38 -7.49 -14.51
N SER A 110 -1.97 -7.17 -15.66
CA SER A 110 -1.24 -6.95 -16.92
C SER A 110 -0.19 -5.85 -16.80
N ALA A 111 0.87 -5.95 -17.60
CA ALA A 111 1.96 -4.99 -17.58
C ALA A 111 1.47 -3.57 -17.91
N GLY A 112 1.78 -2.60 -17.04
CA GLY A 112 1.38 -1.21 -17.23
C GLY A 112 -0.12 -0.94 -17.07
N ALA A 113 -0.87 -1.85 -16.44
CA ALA A 113 -2.30 -1.68 -16.27
C ALA A 113 -2.63 -0.54 -15.29
N ASP A 114 -3.66 0.23 -15.64
CA ASP A 114 -4.34 1.16 -14.73
C ASP A 114 -5.39 0.40 -13.91
N LEU A 115 -5.17 0.34 -12.60
CA LEU A 115 -6.01 -0.42 -11.67
C LEU A 115 -7.44 0.13 -11.60
N GLY A 116 -7.62 1.46 -11.66
CA GLY A 116 -8.95 2.06 -11.63
C GLY A 116 -9.75 1.79 -12.91
N PHE A 117 -9.05 1.65 -14.04
CA PHE A 117 -9.66 1.27 -15.31
C PHE A 117 -10.01 -0.24 -15.35
N LEU A 118 -9.11 -1.08 -14.85
CA LEU A 118 -9.32 -2.54 -14.79
C LEU A 118 -10.45 -2.93 -13.81
N TYR A 119 -10.63 -2.14 -12.75
CA TYR A 119 -11.65 -2.35 -11.72
C TYR A 119 -12.47 -1.08 -11.49
N PRO A 120 -13.40 -0.76 -12.40
CA PRO A 120 -14.22 0.44 -12.29
C PRO A 120 -15.00 0.51 -10.98
N SER A 121 -15.16 1.72 -10.44
CA SER A 121 -15.97 1.95 -9.23
C SER A 121 -17.43 1.56 -9.42
N GLY A 122 -17.97 1.72 -10.65
CA GLY A 122 -19.34 1.31 -11.00
C GLY A 122 -19.59 -0.20 -10.90
N THR A 123 -18.54 -1.02 -10.89
CA THR A 123 -18.61 -2.47 -10.67
C THR A 123 -18.15 -2.87 -9.26
N GLY A 124 -18.01 -1.91 -8.35
CA GLY A 124 -17.66 -2.14 -6.95
C GLY A 124 -16.19 -1.98 -6.60
N GLY A 125 -15.32 -1.64 -7.56
CA GLY A 125 -13.89 -1.45 -7.34
C GLY A 125 -13.11 -2.76 -7.13
N ILE A 126 -11.96 -2.65 -6.48
CA ILE A 126 -11.06 -3.77 -6.20
C ILE A 126 -11.46 -4.45 -4.87
N PRO A 127 -11.82 -5.74 -4.89
CA PRO A 127 -12.08 -6.51 -3.67
C PRO A 127 -10.76 -6.80 -2.91
N PRO A 128 -10.82 -7.26 -1.64
CA PRO A 128 -9.61 -7.58 -0.88
C PRO A 128 -8.82 -8.73 -1.51
N GLY A 129 -7.49 -8.67 -1.48
CA GLY A 129 -6.65 -9.71 -2.06
C GLY A 129 -5.21 -9.28 -2.36
N THR A 130 -4.43 -10.26 -2.80
CA THR A 130 -3.10 -10.02 -3.39
C THR A 130 -3.25 -9.78 -4.89
N TYR A 131 -2.54 -8.78 -5.41
CA TYR A 131 -2.52 -8.39 -6.82
C TYR A 131 -1.06 -8.35 -7.27
N THR A 132 -0.72 -9.10 -8.32
CA THR A 132 0.67 -9.33 -8.69
C THR A 132 0.91 -8.93 -10.14
N SER A 133 1.93 -8.11 -10.38
CA SER A 133 2.46 -7.85 -11.72
C SER A 133 3.98 -7.91 -11.70
N GLY A 134 4.59 -8.48 -12.73
CA GLY A 134 6.03 -8.37 -12.96
C GLY A 134 6.48 -7.00 -13.48
N SER A 135 5.53 -6.10 -13.78
CA SER A 135 5.78 -4.79 -14.38
C SER A 135 5.20 -3.65 -13.52
N THR A 136 5.14 -2.46 -14.10
CA THR A 136 4.57 -1.25 -13.49
C THR A 136 3.05 -1.41 -13.33
N MET A 137 2.52 -0.91 -12.22
CA MET A 137 1.09 -0.67 -12.03
C MET A 137 0.81 0.83 -11.98
N LEU A 138 -0.33 1.25 -12.52
CA LEU A 138 -0.77 2.64 -12.56
C LEU A 138 -2.07 2.82 -11.77
N VAL A 139 -2.25 4.02 -11.21
CA VAL A 139 -3.54 4.52 -10.73
C VAL A 139 -3.78 5.87 -11.39
N SER A 140 -4.22 5.85 -12.64
CA SER A 140 -4.54 7.05 -13.43
C SER A 140 -6.03 7.33 -13.54
N THR A 141 -6.84 6.33 -13.24
CA THR A 141 -8.29 6.41 -13.05
C THR A 141 -8.58 6.28 -11.55
N PRO A 142 -9.57 7.00 -10.98
CA PRO A 142 -9.92 6.86 -9.58
C PRO A 142 -10.14 5.40 -9.20
N LEU A 143 -9.44 4.95 -8.16
CA LEU A 143 -9.46 3.58 -7.69
C LEU A 143 -10.27 3.50 -6.39
N VAL A 144 -11.14 2.50 -6.31
CA VAL A 144 -11.89 2.16 -5.09
C VAL A 144 -11.39 0.83 -4.56
N LEU A 145 -10.98 0.80 -3.29
CA LEU A 145 -10.71 -0.43 -2.53
C LEU A 145 -11.92 -0.71 -1.65
N ASN A 146 -12.63 -1.81 -1.94
CA ASN A 146 -13.92 -2.11 -1.34
C ASN A 146 -13.83 -3.32 -0.43
N ALA A 147 -13.96 -3.09 0.88
CA ALA A 147 -13.88 -4.14 1.89
C ALA A 147 -15.09 -5.10 1.90
N GLY A 148 -16.17 -4.78 1.19
CA GLY A 148 -17.38 -5.59 1.19
C GLY A 148 -18.01 -5.77 2.58
N GLY A 149 -17.80 -4.81 3.50
CA GLY A 149 -18.27 -4.88 4.89
C GLY A 149 -17.29 -5.53 5.87
N ASN A 150 -16.13 -6.03 5.41
CA ASN A 150 -15.10 -6.60 6.28
C ASN A 150 -14.02 -5.57 6.63
N ALA A 151 -14.05 -5.02 7.85
CA ALA A 151 -13.04 -4.05 8.29
C ALA A 151 -11.61 -4.61 8.34
N ASN A 152 -11.44 -5.93 8.42
CA ASN A 152 -10.15 -6.62 8.39
C ASN A 152 -9.70 -6.99 6.98
N ALA A 153 -10.39 -6.51 5.94
CA ALA A 153 -10.00 -6.68 4.55
C ALA A 153 -8.60 -6.10 4.29
N VAL A 154 -7.79 -6.85 3.55
CA VAL A 154 -6.40 -6.50 3.22
C VAL A 154 -6.19 -6.50 1.71
N TRP A 155 -5.39 -5.55 1.24
CA TRP A 155 -4.89 -5.47 -0.12
C TRP A 155 -3.37 -5.48 -0.11
N VAL A 156 -2.77 -6.32 -0.94
CA VAL A 156 -1.31 -6.30 -1.17
C VAL A 156 -1.05 -6.25 -2.67
N PHE A 157 -0.48 -5.15 -3.13
CA PHE A 157 -0.06 -4.96 -4.52
C PHE A 157 1.43 -5.28 -4.66
N GLN A 158 1.75 -6.48 -5.15
CA GLN A 158 3.10 -6.91 -5.49
C GLN A 158 3.48 -6.41 -6.88
N ILE A 159 4.30 -5.37 -6.94
CA ILE A 159 4.63 -4.67 -8.19
C ILE A 159 6.10 -4.92 -8.54
N GLY A 160 6.36 -5.57 -9.68
CA GLY A 160 7.71 -5.98 -10.10
C GLY A 160 8.58 -4.82 -10.59
N SER A 161 7.97 -3.69 -10.93
CA SER A 161 8.63 -2.45 -11.32
C SER A 161 8.16 -1.29 -10.40
N SER A 162 7.70 -0.19 -10.99
CA SER A 162 7.28 1.03 -10.28
C SER A 162 5.76 1.12 -10.06
N LEU A 163 5.36 1.96 -9.12
CA LEU A 163 3.98 2.45 -8.95
C LEU A 163 3.90 3.92 -9.36
N THR A 164 2.91 4.29 -10.18
CA THR A 164 2.64 5.70 -10.49
C THR A 164 1.17 6.01 -10.31
N THR A 165 0.86 7.08 -9.57
CA THR A 165 -0.52 7.55 -9.39
C THR A 165 -0.69 8.95 -9.97
N SER A 166 -1.87 9.20 -10.53
CA SER A 166 -2.36 10.53 -10.92
C SER A 166 -3.84 10.70 -10.63
N ALA A 167 -4.43 9.79 -9.84
CA ALA A 167 -5.81 9.79 -9.42
C ALA A 167 -5.93 9.19 -8.00
N ASP A 168 -7.07 9.46 -7.36
CA ASP A 168 -7.31 9.09 -5.96
C ASP A 168 -7.46 7.59 -5.75
N VAL A 169 -6.98 7.13 -4.58
CA VAL A 169 -7.25 5.81 -4.02
C VAL A 169 -8.20 5.96 -2.83
N THR A 170 -9.44 5.58 -3.04
CA THR A 170 -10.53 5.72 -2.07
C THR A 170 -10.88 4.39 -1.41
N LEU A 171 -11.31 4.46 -0.15
CA LEU A 171 -11.67 3.31 0.67
C LEU A 171 -13.19 3.25 0.84
N LEU A 172 -13.77 2.06 0.66
CA LEU A 172 -15.22 1.85 0.72
C LEU A 172 -15.59 0.66 1.62
N ASN A 173 -16.78 0.72 2.21
CA ASN A 173 -17.43 -0.36 2.96
C ASN A 173 -16.57 -0.98 4.08
N GLY A 174 -15.88 -0.13 4.85
CA GLY A 174 -15.05 -0.55 5.99
C GLY A 174 -13.57 -0.77 5.65
N ALA A 175 -13.14 -0.50 4.41
CA ALA A 175 -11.73 -0.57 4.07
C ALA A 175 -10.92 0.43 4.89
N GLN A 176 -9.74 0.01 5.37
CA GLN A 176 -8.87 0.81 6.22
C GLN A 176 -7.49 0.96 5.58
N ALA A 177 -6.95 2.18 5.59
CA ALA A 177 -5.64 2.46 4.99
C ALA A 177 -4.50 1.63 5.60
N LYS A 178 -4.60 1.28 6.89
CA LYS A 178 -3.62 0.42 7.56
C LYS A 178 -3.51 -1.00 7.00
N ASN A 179 -4.52 -1.45 6.25
CA ASN A 179 -4.58 -2.78 5.64
C ASN A 179 -4.30 -2.78 4.12
N VAL A 180 -3.84 -1.66 3.57
CA VAL A 180 -3.51 -1.53 2.14
C VAL A 180 -2.00 -1.40 2.00
N PHE A 181 -1.38 -2.30 1.25
CA PHE A 181 0.07 -2.36 1.07
C PHE A 181 0.44 -2.29 -0.42
N TRP A 182 1.32 -1.35 -0.76
CA TRP A 182 1.82 -1.13 -2.11
C TRP A 182 3.31 -1.45 -2.13
N VAL A 183 3.72 -2.45 -2.90
CA VAL A 183 5.06 -3.04 -2.78
C VAL A 183 5.79 -3.04 -4.14
N PRO A 184 6.21 -1.87 -4.64
CA PRO A 184 7.06 -1.76 -5.83
C PRO A 184 8.48 -2.21 -5.55
N THR A 185 9.05 -2.97 -6.48
CA THR A 185 10.47 -3.35 -6.45
C THR A 185 11.37 -2.17 -6.82
N GLN A 186 10.87 -1.27 -7.67
CA GLN A 186 11.56 -0.04 -8.06
C GLN A 186 11.00 1.14 -7.26
N ASP A 187 10.64 2.23 -7.94
CA ASP A 187 10.22 3.48 -7.31
C ASP A 187 8.70 3.60 -7.20
N ALA A 188 8.23 4.51 -6.35
CA ALA A 188 6.84 4.96 -6.35
C ALA A 188 6.73 6.47 -6.62
N THR A 189 5.79 6.88 -7.44
CA THR A 189 5.45 8.29 -7.66
C THR A 189 3.98 8.52 -7.33
N ILE A 190 3.71 9.36 -6.32
CA ILE A 190 2.37 9.82 -5.96
C ILE A 190 2.17 11.19 -6.61
N GLY A 191 1.30 11.24 -7.61
CA GLY A 191 1.11 12.42 -8.47
C GLY A 191 0.46 13.62 -7.77
N VAL A 192 0.43 14.73 -8.51
CA VAL A 192 -0.09 16.03 -8.06
C VAL A 192 -1.50 15.88 -7.50
N GLY A 193 -1.74 16.44 -6.31
CA GLY A 193 -3.07 16.52 -5.70
C GLY A 193 -3.75 15.17 -5.42
N THR A 194 -3.04 14.04 -5.55
CA THR A 194 -3.62 12.71 -5.31
C THR A 194 -3.90 12.51 -3.82
N THR A 195 -5.11 12.07 -3.50
CA THR A 195 -5.42 11.45 -2.20
C THR A 195 -5.12 9.96 -2.29
N PHE A 196 -4.04 9.53 -1.64
CA PHE A 196 -3.56 8.16 -1.63
C PHE A 196 -3.92 7.46 -0.32
N SER A 197 -4.26 6.17 -0.39
CA SER A 197 -4.55 5.34 0.79
C SER A 197 -3.66 4.10 0.79
N GLY A 198 -2.92 3.90 1.88
CA GLY A 198 -2.11 2.70 2.11
C GLY A 198 -0.65 2.95 2.46
N THR A 199 0.02 1.88 2.86
CA THR A 199 1.44 1.86 3.18
C THR A 199 2.24 1.50 1.93
N ILE A 200 3.14 2.39 1.50
CA ILE A 200 4.10 2.12 0.44
C ILE A 200 5.34 1.47 1.09
N VAL A 201 5.70 0.28 0.64
CA VAL A 201 6.91 -0.45 1.00
C VAL A 201 7.77 -0.60 -0.26
N SER A 202 8.52 0.45 -0.58
CA SER A 202 9.26 0.60 -1.84
C SER A 202 10.65 -0.01 -1.76
N GLY A 203 11.05 -0.72 -2.81
CA GLY A 203 12.41 -1.23 -2.95
C GLY A 203 13.45 -0.11 -3.10
N ARG A 204 13.06 1.03 -3.68
CA ARG A 204 13.95 2.17 -3.99
C ARG A 204 13.29 3.49 -3.59
N ASP A 205 13.22 4.47 -4.49
CA ASP A 205 12.82 5.84 -4.17
C ASP A 205 11.30 5.99 -4.08
N VAL A 206 10.84 7.01 -3.37
CA VAL A 206 9.45 7.46 -3.40
C VAL A 206 9.37 8.98 -3.56
N THR A 207 8.59 9.43 -4.53
CA THR A 207 8.29 10.86 -4.73
C THR A 207 6.81 11.13 -4.48
N ALA A 208 6.49 12.04 -3.57
CA ALA A 208 5.16 12.63 -3.45
C ALA A 208 5.18 14.04 -4.04
N VAL A 209 4.39 14.23 -5.09
CA VAL A 209 4.36 15.47 -5.87
C VAL A 209 3.41 16.47 -5.21
N THR A 210 3.42 17.72 -5.70
CA THR A 210 2.74 18.90 -5.15
C THR A 210 1.33 18.60 -4.63
N GLY A 211 1.14 18.80 -3.32
CA GLY A 211 -0.17 18.74 -2.68
C GLY A 211 -0.77 17.34 -2.52
N ALA A 212 0.01 16.27 -2.73
CA ALA A 212 -0.46 14.92 -2.45
C ALA A 212 -0.81 14.74 -0.95
N ILE A 213 -1.88 14.00 -0.68
CA ILE A 213 -2.32 13.62 0.67
C ILE A 213 -2.22 12.11 0.78
N ILE A 214 -1.36 11.61 1.68
CA ILE A 214 -1.12 10.19 1.88
C ILE A 214 -1.73 9.80 3.22
N ASN A 215 -2.87 9.09 3.18
CA ASN A 215 -3.44 8.42 4.34
C ASN A 215 -2.79 7.04 4.45
N GLY A 216 -1.67 6.97 5.15
CA GLY A 216 -0.77 5.85 5.05
C GLY A 216 0.65 6.16 5.49
N ARG A 217 1.60 5.45 4.88
CA ARG A 217 3.04 5.53 5.20
C ARG A 217 3.86 5.50 3.92
N ILE A 218 5.02 6.14 3.94
CA ILE A 218 6.01 6.07 2.87
C ILE A 218 7.28 5.44 3.43
N LEU A 219 7.52 4.17 3.12
CA LEU A 219 8.68 3.42 3.57
C LEU A 219 9.52 3.06 2.33
N ALA A 220 10.68 3.69 2.18
CA ALA A 220 11.50 3.67 0.98
C ALA A 220 12.86 3.02 1.22
N GLY A 221 13.36 2.35 0.19
CA GLY A 221 14.70 1.79 0.14
C GLY A 221 14.87 0.46 0.86
N ALA A 222 13.89 -0.44 0.72
CA ALA A 222 13.96 -1.80 1.27
C ALA A 222 14.98 -2.69 0.55
N ILE A 223 15.27 -2.46 -0.74
CA ILE A 223 16.25 -3.25 -1.51
C ILE A 223 17.55 -2.47 -1.71
N THR A 224 17.44 -1.24 -2.22
CA THR A 224 18.58 -0.34 -2.48
C THR A 224 18.36 0.94 -1.69
N ALA A 225 19.44 1.66 -1.38
CA ALA A 225 19.35 2.97 -0.72
C ALA A 225 18.30 3.86 -1.42
N GLY A 226 17.25 4.23 -0.69
CA GLY A 226 16.05 4.87 -1.24
C GLY A 226 15.78 6.22 -0.60
N THR A 227 15.44 7.17 -1.46
CA THR A 227 15.19 8.59 -1.17
C THR A 227 13.69 8.82 -1.06
N ILE A 228 13.29 9.72 -0.17
CA ILE A 228 11.94 10.30 -0.18
C ILE A 228 12.03 11.78 -0.60
N ALA A 229 11.24 12.16 -1.61
CA ALA A 229 11.07 13.54 -2.02
C ALA A 229 9.61 13.98 -1.88
N LEU A 230 9.37 15.04 -1.10
CA LEU A 230 8.04 15.62 -0.88
C LEU A 230 7.94 17.02 -1.48
N GLN A 231 6.75 17.38 -1.95
CA GLN A 231 6.47 18.73 -2.46
C GLN A 231 5.14 19.21 -1.85
N GLY A 232 5.19 19.98 -0.76
CA GLY A 232 4.00 20.46 -0.05
C GLY A 232 2.96 19.37 0.25
N SER A 233 3.42 18.15 0.58
CA SER A 233 2.58 16.96 0.72
C SER A 233 2.18 16.74 2.18
N THR A 234 1.05 16.08 2.43
CA THR A 234 0.61 15.69 3.78
C THR A 234 0.68 14.17 3.92
N VAL A 235 1.28 13.67 5.00
CA VAL A 235 1.32 12.24 5.35
C VAL A 235 0.62 12.04 6.69
N ASN A 236 -0.39 11.17 6.72
CA ASN A 236 -1.19 10.85 7.89
C ASN A 236 -1.02 9.38 8.24
N VAL A 237 -0.25 9.08 9.29
CA VAL A 237 -0.10 7.69 9.75
C VAL A 237 -1.43 7.17 10.27
N PRO A 238 -1.94 6.03 9.75
CA PRO A 238 -3.16 5.42 10.27
C PRO A 238 -2.98 4.99 11.72
N LEU A 239 -4.02 5.15 12.52
CA LEU A 239 -4.07 4.60 13.88
C LEU A 239 -3.89 3.06 13.85
N PRO A 240 -3.30 2.48 14.92
CA PRO A 240 -3.12 1.03 15.05
C PRO A 240 -4.40 0.21 14.88
#